data_AF-A0A6F8YB32-F1
#
_entry.id   AF-A0A6F8YB32-F1
#
_cell.length_a   1.000
_cell.length_b   1.000
_cell.length_c   1.000
_cell.angle_alpha   90.00
_cell.angle_beta   90.00
_cell.angle_gamma   90.00
#
_symmetry.space_group_name_H-M   'P 1'
#
loop_
_entity.id
_entity.type
_entity.pdbx_description
1 polymer ?
#
loop_
_entity_poly.entity_id
_entity_poly.type
_entity_poly.pdbx_seq_one_letter_code
_entity_poly.pdbx_strand_id
1 'polypeptide(L)' 'MATYKAEALRQRYRGRIRPRRLRLPAGQGTLVAAPHAALQHRAGGGRWHDAGRNAALLPATATEVRVTPAAGPAQVVPL' A
#
# COMPACT_ATOMS: atom_id res chain seq x y z
N MET A 1 28.41 -11.47 21.09
CA MET A 1 28.07 -10.03 21.03
C MET A 1 27.69 -9.60 19.60
N ALA A 2 26.89 -10.39 18.87
CA ALA A 2 26.49 -10.14 17.47
C ALA A 2 24.96 -10.08 17.26
N THR A 3 24.17 -10.46 18.27
CA THR A 3 22.72 -10.62 18.15
C THR A 3 21.95 -9.29 18.19
N TYR A 4 22.49 -8.27 18.87
CA TYR A 4 21.79 -6.98 19.06
C TYR A 4 21.68 -6.14 17.76
N LYS A 5 22.66 -6.25 16.85
CA LYS A 5 22.68 -5.47 15.59
C LYS A 5 21.65 -5.97 14.56
N ALA A 6 21.44 -7.29 14.47
CA ALA A 6 20.49 -7.88 13.53
C ALA A 6 19.03 -7.59 13.92
N GLU A 7 18.73 -7.59 15.22
CA GLU A 7 17.41 -7.21 15.73
C GLU A 7 17.14 -5.72 15.59
N ALA A 8 18.13 -4.86 15.86
CA ALA A 8 18.01 -3.41 15.65
C ALA A 8 17.80 -3.05 14.16
N LEU A 9 18.47 -3.75 13.23
CA LEU A 9 18.22 -3.60 11.79
C LEU A 9 16.82 -4.10 11.41
N ARG A 10 16.37 -5.27 11.90
CA ARG A 10 14.98 -5.75 11.69
C ARG A 10 13.93 -4.79 12.25
N GLN A 11 14.19 -4.17 13.39
CA GLN A 11 13.29 -3.17 13.98
C GLN A 11 13.32 -1.83 13.23
N ARG A 12 14.47 -1.43 12.66
CA ARG A 12 14.60 -0.27 11.75
C ARG A 12 13.94 -0.52 10.39
N TYR A 13 13.90 -1.78 9.95
CA TYR A 13 13.15 -2.31 8.80
C TYR A 13 11.76 -2.87 9.17
N ARG A 14 11.23 -2.64 10.40
CA ARG A 14 9.77 -2.61 10.65
C ARG A 14 9.21 -1.35 9.98
N GLY A 15 9.55 -1.21 8.70
CA GLY A 15 9.27 -0.08 7.87
C GLY A 15 7.78 0.00 7.78
N ARG A 16 7.23 1.07 8.37
CA ARG A 16 5.92 1.55 7.97
C ARG A 16 6.00 1.67 6.45
N ILE A 17 5.41 0.71 5.72
CA ILE A 17 5.30 0.81 4.28
C ILE A 17 4.60 2.14 4.04
N ARG A 18 5.25 3.04 3.33
CA ARG A 18 4.68 4.35 2.97
C ARG A 18 4.23 4.26 1.53
N PRO A 19 2.91 4.12 1.28
CA PRO A 19 2.40 4.05 -0.07
C PRO A 19 2.73 5.33 -0.82
N ARG A 20 3.18 5.20 -2.07
CA ARG A 20 3.34 6.31 -3.00
C ARG A 20 2.15 6.33 -3.95
N ARG A 21 1.61 7.52 -4.21
CA ARG A 21 0.47 7.75 -5.11
C ARG A 21 0.90 8.65 -6.25
N LEU A 22 0.49 8.32 -7.46
CA LEU A 22 0.65 9.14 -8.65
C LEU A 22 -0.69 9.20 -9.38
N ARG A 23 -1.24 10.40 -9.56
CA ARG A 23 -2.44 10.61 -10.38
C ARG A 23 -2.06 10.52 -11.85
N LEU A 24 -2.81 9.73 -12.60
CA LEU A 24 -2.61 9.61 -14.04
C LEU A 24 -3.22 10.81 -14.76
N PRO A 25 -2.68 11.21 -15.92
CA PRO A 25 -3.25 12.26 -16.74
C PRO A 25 -4.72 12.00 -17.12
N ALA A 26 -5.44 13.08 -17.45
CA ALA A 26 -6.81 13.03 -17.96
C ALA A 26 -7.81 12.23 -17.08
N GLY A 27 -7.57 12.15 -15.77
CA GLY A 27 -8.47 11.47 -14.85
C GLY A 27 -8.51 9.94 -15.03
N GLN A 28 -7.50 9.34 -15.64
CA GLN A 28 -7.47 7.90 -15.95
C GLN A 28 -7.34 7.00 -14.70
N GLY A 29 -7.01 7.56 -13.54
CA GLY A 29 -6.90 6.81 -12.30
C GLY A 29 -5.71 7.21 -11.44
N THR A 30 -5.37 6.34 -10.49
CA THR A 30 -4.23 6.53 -9.58
C THR A 30 -3.36 5.29 -9.57
N LEU A 31 -2.06 5.45 -9.80
CA LEU A 31 -1.07 4.42 -9.54
C LEU A 31 -0.67 4.47 -8.06
N VAL A 32 -0.77 3.33 -7.37
CA VAL A 32 -0.32 3.19 -5.98
C VAL A 32 0.81 2.17 -5.92
N ALA A 33 1.94 2.53 -5.31
CA ALA A 33 3.07 1.63 -5.11
C ALA A 33 3.38 1.47 -3.61
N ALA A 34 3.49 0.22 -3.16
CA ALA A 34 3.76 -0.17 -1.79
C ALA A 34 4.59 -1.49 -1.78
N PRO A 35 5.93 -1.42 -1.59
CA PRO A 35 6.79 -2.59 -1.67
C PRO A 35 6.37 -3.69 -0.69
N HIS A 36 6.27 -4.94 -1.16
CA HIS A 36 5.91 -6.11 -0.37
C HIS A 36 4.49 -6.08 0.23
N ALA A 37 3.60 -5.21 -0.26
CA ALA A 37 2.22 -5.15 0.19
C ALA A 37 1.25 -5.74 -0.84
N ALA A 38 0.19 -6.37 -0.34
CA ALA A 38 -1.02 -6.64 -1.12
C ALA A 38 -1.90 -5.39 -1.12
N LEU A 39 -2.48 -5.08 -2.28
CA LEU A 39 -3.25 -3.87 -2.55
C LEU A 39 -4.69 -4.22 -2.90
N GLN A 40 -5.63 -3.49 -2.31
CA GLN A 40 -7.06 -3.58 -2.64
C GLN A 40 -7.67 -2.19 -2.76
N HIS A 41 -8.69 -2.03 -3.59
CA HIS A 41 -9.38 -0.74 -3.80
C HIS A 41 -10.89 -0.86 -3.63
N ARG A 42 -11.56 0.27 -3.38
CA ARG A 42 -13.02 0.38 -3.44
C ARG A 42 -13.46 1.74 -3.95
N ALA A 43 -14.68 1.80 -4.47
CA ALA A 43 -15.36 3.05 -4.82
C ALA A 43 -16.47 3.33 -3.79
N GLY A 44 -16.39 4.48 -3.11
CA GLY A 44 -17.34 4.84 -2.06
C GLY A 44 -17.42 3.78 -0.94
N GLY A 45 -18.64 3.53 -0.44
CA GLY A 45 -18.91 2.48 0.56
C GLY A 45 -18.99 1.05 0.00
N GLY A 46 -18.57 0.83 -1.25
CA GLY A 46 -18.65 -0.47 -1.92
C GLY A 46 -17.66 -1.52 -1.39
N ARG A 47 -17.72 -2.73 -1.97
CA ARG A 47 -16.83 -3.83 -1.62
C ARG A 47 -15.37 -3.56 -1.99
N TRP A 48 -14.44 -4.22 -1.32
CA TRP A 48 -13.03 -4.22 -1.68
C TRP A 48 -12.75 -5.14 -2.86
N HIS A 49 -11.87 -4.70 -3.76
CA HIS A 49 -11.44 -5.40 -4.96
C HIS A 49 -9.92 -5.60 -4.95
N ASP A 50 -9.44 -6.80 -5.30
CA ASP A 50 -8.01 -7.05 -5.43
C ASP A 50 -7.38 -6.16 -6.51
N ALA A 51 -6.22 -5.60 -6.20
CA ALA A 51 -5.49 -4.69 -7.07
C ALA A 51 -4.03 -5.14 -7.30
N GLY A 52 -3.68 -6.33 -6.82
CA GLY A 52 -2.36 -6.93 -7.00
C GLY A 52 -1.37 -6.62 -5.87
N ARG A 53 -0.08 -6.78 -6.17
CA ARG A 53 1.02 -6.70 -5.20
C ARG A 53 2.09 -5.72 -5.66
N ASN A 54 2.72 -5.02 -4.72
CA ASN A 54 3.80 -4.04 -4.94
C ASN A 54 3.38 -2.75 -5.65
N ALA A 55 2.58 -2.85 -6.71
CA ALA A 55 1.99 -1.71 -7.40
C ALA A 55 0.61 -2.07 -7.97
N ALA A 56 -0.31 -1.11 -7.98
CA ALA A 56 -1.66 -1.26 -8.47
C ALA A 56 -2.09 -0.03 -9.27
N LEU A 57 -2.66 -0.26 -10.46
CA LEU A 57 -3.36 0.76 -11.22
C LEU A 57 -4.83 0.79 -10.76
N LEU A 58 -5.27 1.89 -10.18
CA LEU A 58 -6.61 2.03 -9.64
C LEU A 58 -7.50 2.81 -10.60
N PRO A 59 -8.76 2.38 -10.79
CA PRO A 59 -9.70 3.11 -11.64
C PRO A 59 -9.98 4.51 -11.06
N ALA A 60 -10.39 5.44 -11.93
CA ALA A 60 -10.69 6.83 -11.56
C ALA A 60 -11.74 6.99 -10.45
N THR A 61 -12.62 6.00 -10.30
CA THR A 61 -13.70 5.99 -9.31
C THR A 61 -13.25 5.50 -7.93
N ALA A 62 -12.02 4.98 -7.79
CA ALA A 62 -11.51 4.55 -6.51
C ALA A 62 -11.27 5.74 -5.59
N THR A 63 -11.82 5.69 -4.38
CA THR A 63 -11.68 6.76 -3.38
C THR A 63 -10.69 6.41 -2.29
N GLU A 64 -10.45 5.12 -2.07
CA GLU A 64 -9.57 4.60 -1.02
C GLU A 64 -8.83 3.35 -1.49
N VAL A 65 -7.63 3.15 -0.93
CA VAL A 65 -6.84 1.93 -1.09
C VAL A 65 -6.50 1.34 0.27
N ARG A 66 -6.62 0.01 0.39
CA ARG A 66 -6.17 -0.75 1.55
C ARG A 66 -4.82 -1.39 1.24
N VAL A 67 -3.83 -1.12 2.09
CA VAL A 67 -2.46 -1.62 1.97
C VAL A 67 -2.21 -2.60 3.11
N THR A 68 -1.92 -3.85 2.77
CA THR A 68 -1.60 -4.88 3.77
C THR A 68 -0.11 -5.22 3.68
N PRO A 69 0.72 -4.76 4.65
CA PRO A 69 2.14 -5.06 4.67
C PRO A 69 2.38 -6.54 5.01
N ALA A 70 3.58 -7.05 4.67
CA ALA A 70 4.02 -8.39 5.12
C ALA A 70 4.11 -8.51 6.65
N ALA A 71 4.33 -7.39 7.36
CA ALA A 71 4.29 -7.33 8.81
C ALA A 71 3.64 -6.02 9.28
N GLY A 72 2.75 -6.11 10.27
CA GLY A 72 2.02 -4.97 10.82
C GLY A 72 0.57 -4.87 10.34
N PRO A 73 -0.22 -3.91 10.88
CA PRO A 73 -1.63 -3.79 10.55
C PRO A 73 -1.84 -3.22 9.14
N ALA A 74 -2.96 -3.59 8.53
CA ALA A 74 -3.42 -2.98 7.28
C ALA A 74 -3.70 -1.48 7.48
N GLN A 75 -3.46 -0.70 6.43
CA GLN A 75 -3.61 0.75 6.41
C GLN A 75 -4.60 1.15 5.33
N VAL A 76 -5.50 2.09 5.61
CA VAL A 76 -6.37 2.70 4.60
C VAL A 76 -5.81 4.06 4.24
N VAL A 77 -5.65 4.31 2.94
CA VAL A 77 -5.16 5.56 2.40
C VAL A 77 -6.23 6.16 1.48
N PRO A 78 -6.72 7.39 1.76
CA PRO A 78 -7.58 8.11 0.82
C PRO A 78 -6.77 8.50 -0.43
N LEU A 79 -7.38 8.44 -1.62
CA LEU A 79 -6.70 8.63 -2.92
C LEU A 79 -6.70 10.08 -3.43
#